data_AF-A0A7W0LHR5-F1
#
_entry.id   AF-A0A7W0LHR5-F1
#
_cell.length_a   1.000
_cell.length_b   1.000
_cell.length_c   1.000
_cell.angle_alpha   90.00
_cell.angle_beta   90.00
_cell.angle_gamma   90.00
#
_symmetry.space_group_name_H-M   'P 1'
#
loop_
_entity.id
_entity.type
_entity.pdbx_description
1 polymer ?
#
loop_
_entity_poly.entity_id
_entity_poly.type
_entity_poly.pdbx_seq_one_letter_code
_entity_poly.pdbx_strand_id
1 'polypeptide(L)'
;MSRYTSATDADRRAMLDVIGVGSLDDLFAEIPDGVRLSRPLDLPDGRPEQDVFDHLSSLAARNRHADEEVTFLGAGMYDHYVPAIVDSILGRSEFLTPYTPYQPEISQGGLQVMFEFQTAISELTGLPVSNASVYEGPSAVAAAGYLAKLETGRTKLVVSRGLHPHSRETLATHAVGFAMSVQEAGLTAEGATDLDALAALVDEDTAAVFIQQPNFLGTVEELGVLGEAAKRTGALFVVAADPLPLGILRPPGELGADICVGEGQTLGNRLDFGGPSFGFFAARERFLRKMPGRIAGETRDVDGKRGFVLTLQTREQHIRREKATHNICTSQAL
;
A
#
# COMPACT_ATOMS: atom_id res chain seq x y z
N MET A 1 3.26 -31.03 -24.15
CA MET A 1 3.87 -30.12 -23.16
C MET A 1 3.46 -28.71 -23.52
N SER A 2 2.73 -28.02 -22.65
CA SER A 2 2.50 -26.59 -22.81
C SER A 2 3.83 -25.87 -22.59
N ARG A 3 4.25 -25.02 -23.55
CA ARG A 3 5.38 -24.10 -23.35
C ARG A 3 4.78 -22.77 -22.91
N TYR A 4 5.46 -22.05 -22.01
CA TYR A 4 5.02 -20.71 -21.59
C TYR A 4 4.86 -19.76 -22.80
N THR A 5 5.75 -19.85 -23.78
CA THR A 5 5.65 -19.10 -25.03
C THR A 5 4.65 -19.76 -25.98
N SER A 6 3.66 -19.00 -26.45
CA SER A 6 2.66 -19.46 -27.42
C SER A 6 3.21 -19.66 -28.84
N ALA A 7 4.30 -18.98 -29.20
CA ALA A 7 4.86 -19.01 -30.55
C ALA A 7 5.53 -20.36 -30.88
N THR A 8 5.05 -21.00 -31.94
CA THR A 8 5.57 -22.26 -32.48
C THR A 8 6.82 -22.05 -33.34
N ASP A 9 7.52 -23.13 -33.69
CA ASP A 9 8.66 -23.05 -34.62
C ASP A 9 8.24 -22.64 -36.04
N ALA A 10 6.97 -22.81 -36.41
CA ALA A 10 6.43 -22.29 -37.66
C ALA A 10 6.22 -20.77 -37.57
N ASP A 11 5.62 -20.29 -36.49
CA ASP A 11 5.42 -18.84 -36.26
C ASP A 11 6.76 -18.12 -36.22
N ARG A 12 7.76 -18.68 -35.52
CA ARG A 12 9.11 -18.12 -35.44
C ARG A 12 9.74 -17.98 -36.81
N ARG A 13 9.68 -19.01 -37.66
CA ARG A 13 10.22 -18.94 -39.04
C ARG A 13 9.50 -17.88 -39.87
N ALA A 14 8.17 -17.86 -39.82
CA ALA A 14 7.39 -16.85 -40.55
C ALA A 14 7.74 -15.42 -40.10
N MET A 15 7.94 -15.19 -38.80
CA MET A 15 8.36 -13.89 -38.27
C MET A 15 9.78 -13.52 -38.72
N LEU A 16 10.74 -14.46 -38.67
CA LEU A 16 12.12 -14.25 -39.12
C LEU A 16 12.19 -13.90 -40.61
N ASP A 17 11.42 -14.60 -41.45
CA ASP A 17 11.32 -14.34 -42.89
C ASP A 17 10.78 -12.93 -43.18
N VAL A 18 9.78 -12.47 -42.41
CA VAL A 18 9.19 -11.13 -42.55
C VAL A 18 10.18 -10.02 -42.19
N ILE A 19 10.98 -10.20 -41.13
CA ILE A 19 11.97 -9.20 -40.72
C ILE A 19 13.30 -9.32 -41.49
N GLY A 20 13.47 -10.37 -42.29
CA GLY A 20 14.62 -10.55 -43.18
C GLY A 20 15.89 -11.04 -42.50
N VAL A 21 15.79 -11.78 -41.39
CA VAL A 21 16.96 -12.36 -40.69
C VAL A 21 16.90 -13.89 -40.70
N GLY A 22 18.06 -14.55 -40.64
CA GLY A 22 18.16 -16.01 -40.81
C GLY A 22 17.94 -16.79 -39.51
N SER A 23 18.14 -16.16 -38.35
CA SER A 23 18.12 -16.81 -37.04
C SER A 23 17.75 -15.85 -35.91
N LEU A 24 17.47 -16.41 -34.73
CA LEU A 24 17.32 -15.60 -33.51
C LEU A 24 18.63 -14.89 -33.13
N ASP A 25 19.79 -15.49 -33.40
CA ASP A 25 21.08 -14.87 -33.10
C ASP A 25 21.30 -13.61 -33.95
N ASP A 26 20.85 -13.62 -35.21
CA ASP A 26 20.90 -12.46 -36.09
C ASP A 26 20.03 -11.30 -35.55
N LEU A 27 18.88 -11.61 -34.94
CA LEU A 27 18.02 -10.61 -34.30
C LEU A 27 18.71 -9.91 -33.12
N PHE A 28 19.54 -10.63 -32.37
CA PHE A 28 20.25 -10.09 -31.21
C PHE A 28 21.63 -9.51 -31.56
N ALA A 29 22.01 -9.47 -32.85
CA ALA A 29 23.31 -8.98 -33.31
C ALA A 29 23.59 -7.51 -32.93
N GLU A 30 22.57 -6.71 -32.65
CA GLU A 30 22.70 -5.31 -32.23
C GLU A 30 23.18 -5.14 -30.77
N ILE A 31 23.04 -6.17 -29.93
CA ILE A 31 23.51 -6.10 -28.53
C ILE A 31 25.04 -6.06 -28.55
N PRO A 32 25.74 -5.08 -27.97
CA PRO A 32 27.20 -5.05 -28.03
C PRO A 32 27.87 -6.27 -27.37
N ASP A 33 28.89 -6.87 -28.01
CA ASP A 33 29.55 -8.09 -27.51
C ASP A 33 30.08 -7.94 -26.08
N GLY A 34 30.57 -6.76 -25.72
CA GLY A 34 31.09 -6.46 -24.38
C GLY A 34 30.06 -6.53 -23.25
N VAL A 35 28.76 -6.55 -23.57
CA VAL A 35 27.68 -6.71 -22.57
C VAL A 35 26.91 -8.03 -22.71
N ARG A 36 27.28 -8.89 -23.68
CA ARG A 36 26.68 -10.22 -23.82
C ARG A 36 27.30 -11.19 -22.83
N LEU A 37 26.48 -12.09 -22.29
CA LEU A 37 26.98 -13.19 -21.50
C LEU A 37 27.65 -14.21 -22.43
N SER A 38 28.96 -14.42 -22.28
CA SER A 38 29.75 -15.35 -23.13
C SER A 38 29.66 -16.81 -22.69
N ARG A 39 28.67 -17.15 -21.86
CA ARG A 39 28.41 -18.48 -21.33
C ARG A 39 26.90 -18.66 -21.14
N PRO A 40 26.42 -19.91 -21.04
CA PRO A 40 25.06 -20.15 -20.58
C PRO A 40 24.84 -19.61 -19.15
N LEU A 41 23.57 -19.38 -18.81
CA LEU A 41 23.17 -19.19 -17.42
C LEU A 41 23.51 -20.46 -16.64
N ASP A 42 24.06 -20.28 -15.44
CA ASP A 42 24.40 -21.39 -14.55
C ASP A 42 23.16 -21.76 -13.73
N LEU A 43 22.20 -22.40 -14.42
CA LEU A 43 20.91 -22.80 -13.87
C LEU A 43 20.66 -24.28 -14.20
N PRO A 44 20.01 -25.03 -13.30
CA PRO A 44 19.53 -26.37 -13.62
C PRO A 44 18.55 -26.35 -14.80
N ASP A 45 18.41 -27.50 -15.45
CA ASP A 45 17.39 -27.69 -16.49
C ASP A 45 15.97 -27.45 -15.94
N GLY A 46 15.09 -26.98 -16.83
CA GLY A 46 13.68 -26.83 -16.51
C GLY A 46 13.04 -28.16 -16.12
N ARG A 47 12.17 -28.12 -15.11
CA ARG A 47 11.44 -29.31 -14.63
C ARG A 47 10.01 -29.33 -15.20
N PRO A 48 9.41 -30.50 -15.41
CA PRO A 48 7.99 -30.63 -15.70
C PRO A 48 7.13 -29.93 -14.62
N GLU A 49 5.97 -29.42 -15.02
CA GLU A 49 5.06 -28.69 -14.12
C GLU A 49 4.67 -29.49 -12.87
N GLN A 50 4.38 -30.79 -13.03
CA GLN A 50 4.04 -31.69 -11.92
C GLN A 50 5.19 -31.82 -10.93
N ASP A 51 6.42 -32.00 -11.41
CA ASP A 51 7.62 -32.09 -10.58
C ASP A 51 7.88 -30.78 -9.80
N VAL A 52 7.57 -29.63 -10.41
CA VAL A 52 7.65 -28.32 -9.75
C VAL A 52 6.60 -28.23 -8.64
N PHE A 53 5.36 -28.61 -8.94
CA PHE A 53 4.26 -28.60 -7.96
C PHE A 53 4.56 -29.48 -6.75
N ASP A 54 5.00 -30.72 -6.96
CA ASP A 54 5.34 -31.66 -5.89
C ASP A 54 6.49 -31.13 -5.04
N HIS A 55 7.51 -30.54 -5.68
CA HIS A 55 8.63 -29.95 -4.97
C HIS A 55 8.20 -28.77 -4.09
N LEU A 56 7.45 -27.81 -4.63
CA LEU A 56 6.97 -26.66 -3.87
C LEU A 56 6.02 -27.08 -2.73
N SER A 57 5.16 -28.06 -2.98
CA SER A 57 4.28 -28.64 -1.95
C SER A 57 5.08 -29.28 -0.81
N SER A 58 6.16 -29.99 -1.13
CA SER A 58 7.04 -30.59 -0.12
C SER A 58 7.77 -29.55 0.74
N LEU A 59 8.10 -28.38 0.16
CA LEU A 59 8.70 -27.27 0.89
C LEU A 59 7.65 -26.58 1.77
N ALA A 60 6.45 -26.33 1.25
CA ALA A 60 5.35 -25.72 1.99
C ALA A 60 4.93 -26.57 3.20
N ALA A 61 4.90 -27.89 3.06
CA ALA A 61 4.56 -28.83 4.14
C ALA A 61 5.56 -28.83 5.32
N ARG A 62 6.69 -28.12 5.22
CA ARG A 62 7.62 -27.93 6.33
C ARG A 62 7.22 -26.75 7.23
N ASN A 63 6.31 -25.90 6.80
CA ASN A 63 5.82 -24.77 7.58
C ASN A 63 4.72 -25.24 8.55
N ARG A 64 4.56 -24.53 9.66
CA ARG A 64 3.36 -24.57 10.50
C ARG A 64 2.59 -23.28 10.26
N HIS A 65 1.33 -23.38 9.83
CA HIS A 65 0.50 -22.22 9.48
C HIS A 65 -0.66 -22.05 10.46
N ALA A 66 -1.35 -20.89 10.38
CA ALA A 66 -2.41 -20.52 11.32
C ALA A 66 -3.60 -21.50 11.34
N ASP A 67 -3.88 -22.20 10.22
CA ASP A 67 -4.92 -23.25 10.23
C ASP A 67 -4.51 -24.52 11.02
N GLU A 68 -3.21 -24.73 11.26
CA GLU A 68 -2.70 -25.84 12.09
C GLU A 68 -2.46 -25.41 13.55
N GLU A 69 -1.95 -24.20 13.75
CA GLU A 69 -1.59 -23.67 15.07
C GLU A 69 -2.22 -22.30 15.31
N VAL A 70 -2.95 -22.16 16.42
CA VAL A 70 -3.57 -20.89 16.79
C VAL A 70 -2.50 -19.85 17.12
N THR A 71 -2.59 -18.68 16.48
CA THR A 71 -1.68 -17.56 16.72
C THR A 71 -2.41 -16.35 17.32
N PHE A 72 -1.87 -15.83 18.42
CA PHE A 72 -2.31 -14.57 19.05
C PHE A 72 -1.17 -13.55 19.10
N LEU A 73 -0.20 -13.66 18.19
CA LEU A 73 0.97 -12.77 18.18
C LEU A 73 0.56 -11.32 17.94
N GLY A 74 -0.51 -11.08 17.18
CA GLY A 74 -0.99 -9.75 16.82
C GLY A 74 0.07 -9.00 16.01
N ALA A 75 0.47 -7.82 16.48
CA ALA A 75 1.49 -7.00 15.82
C ALA A 75 1.16 -6.65 14.35
N GLY A 76 -0.08 -6.20 14.10
CA GLY A 76 -0.52 -5.71 12.79
C GLY A 76 -0.95 -6.79 11.80
N MET A 77 -0.84 -8.07 12.16
CA MET A 77 -1.29 -9.20 11.34
C MET A 77 -2.13 -10.13 12.22
N TYR A 78 -3.40 -10.30 11.88
CA TYR A 78 -4.37 -10.99 12.72
C TYR A 78 -5.06 -12.11 11.95
N ASP A 79 -5.01 -13.31 12.51
CA ASP A 79 -5.74 -14.45 11.95
C ASP A 79 -7.24 -14.21 12.07
N HIS A 80 -7.96 -14.43 10.96
CA HIS A 80 -9.40 -14.20 10.88
C HIS A 80 -10.02 -15.00 9.74
N TYR A 81 -11.35 -15.09 9.75
CA TYR A 81 -12.08 -15.76 8.69
C TYR A 81 -11.98 -14.98 7.37
N VAL A 82 -11.32 -15.57 6.38
CA VAL A 82 -11.30 -15.10 4.99
C VAL A 82 -12.43 -15.78 4.22
N PRO A 83 -13.43 -15.04 3.71
CA PRO A 83 -14.54 -15.63 2.98
C PRO A 83 -14.10 -16.37 1.71
N ALA A 84 -14.68 -17.54 1.42
CA ALA A 84 -14.35 -18.35 0.24
C ALA A 84 -14.53 -17.63 -1.10
N ILE A 85 -15.33 -16.56 -1.14
CA ILE A 85 -15.48 -15.71 -2.32
C ILE A 85 -14.17 -14.99 -2.69
N VAL A 86 -13.29 -14.71 -1.73
CA VAL A 86 -11.98 -14.08 -1.95
C VAL A 86 -11.13 -15.00 -2.82
N ASP A 87 -10.92 -16.25 -2.41
CA ASP A 87 -10.18 -17.25 -3.20
C ASP A 87 -10.83 -17.45 -4.59
N SER A 88 -12.16 -17.41 -4.67
CA SER A 88 -12.88 -17.50 -5.94
C SER A 88 -12.66 -16.30 -6.86
N ILE A 89 -12.50 -15.09 -6.34
CA ILE A 89 -12.21 -13.88 -7.12
C ILE A 89 -10.74 -13.91 -7.57
N LEU A 90 -9.81 -14.27 -6.69
CA LEU A 90 -8.38 -14.35 -6.99
C LEU A 90 -8.09 -15.37 -8.12
N GLY A 91 -8.88 -16.44 -8.20
CA GLY A 91 -8.76 -17.44 -9.29
C GLY A 91 -9.31 -16.98 -10.65
N ARG A 92 -9.97 -15.82 -10.74
CA ARG A 92 -10.59 -15.33 -11.98
C ARG A 92 -9.63 -14.43 -12.76
N SER A 93 -9.34 -14.82 -14.00
CA SER A 93 -8.38 -14.12 -14.85
C SER A 93 -8.77 -12.67 -15.13
N GLU A 94 -10.06 -12.36 -15.18
CA GLU A 94 -10.58 -11.00 -15.37
C GLU A 94 -10.32 -10.05 -14.20
N PHE A 95 -9.92 -10.56 -13.02
CA PHE A 95 -9.43 -9.75 -11.90
C PHE A 95 -7.91 -9.84 -11.76
N LEU A 96 -7.33 -11.01 -11.99
CA LEU A 96 -5.90 -11.27 -11.76
C LEU A 96 -4.97 -10.69 -12.84
N THR A 97 -5.41 -10.68 -14.10
CA THR A 97 -4.55 -10.35 -15.25
C THR A 97 -4.56 -8.89 -15.70
N PRO A 98 -5.64 -8.09 -15.54
CA PRO A 98 -5.59 -6.68 -15.89
C PRO A 98 -4.56 -5.91 -15.08
N TYR A 99 -3.99 -4.87 -15.68
CA TYR A 99 -3.08 -3.94 -14.99
C TYR A 99 -3.81 -2.63 -14.64
N THR A 100 -3.04 -1.58 -14.31
CA THR A 100 -3.59 -0.27 -13.97
C THR A 100 -4.64 0.18 -15.00
N PRO A 101 -5.84 0.62 -14.57
CA PRO A 101 -6.96 0.94 -15.45
C PRO A 101 -6.77 2.31 -16.15
N TYR A 102 -5.75 2.40 -17.01
CA TYR A 102 -5.45 3.61 -17.79
C TYR A 102 -6.47 3.88 -18.90
N GLN A 103 -7.20 2.85 -19.35
CA GLN A 103 -8.24 2.93 -20.38
C GLN A 103 -9.62 2.78 -19.70
N PRO A 104 -10.20 3.87 -19.18
CA PRO A 104 -11.36 3.79 -18.31
C PRO A 104 -12.58 3.14 -18.98
N GLU A 105 -12.77 3.33 -20.27
CA GLU A 105 -13.92 2.84 -21.04
C GLU A 105 -14.01 1.31 -21.04
N ILE A 106 -12.89 0.61 -20.86
CA ILE A 106 -12.80 -0.86 -20.80
C ILE A 106 -12.37 -1.37 -19.43
N SER A 107 -12.40 -0.52 -18.40
CA SER A 107 -11.94 -0.84 -17.04
C SER A 107 -12.91 -0.39 -15.93
N GLN A 108 -14.17 -0.10 -16.28
CA GLN A 108 -15.15 0.43 -15.34
C GLN A 108 -15.39 -0.45 -14.11
N GLY A 109 -15.33 -1.78 -14.25
CA GLY A 109 -15.49 -2.69 -13.11
C GLY A 109 -14.44 -2.47 -12.01
N GLY A 110 -13.15 -2.51 -12.39
CA GLY A 110 -12.06 -2.26 -11.45
C GLY A 110 -12.07 -0.83 -10.90
N LEU A 111 -12.40 0.17 -11.73
CA LEU A 111 -12.50 1.57 -11.30
C LEU A 111 -13.65 1.80 -10.31
N GLN A 112 -14.79 1.12 -10.50
CA GLN A 112 -15.89 1.15 -9.55
C GLN A 112 -15.51 0.49 -8.23
N VAL A 113 -14.86 -0.68 -8.26
CA VAL A 113 -14.36 -1.35 -7.04
C VAL A 113 -13.39 -0.44 -6.27
N MET A 114 -12.47 0.24 -6.96
CA MET A 114 -11.59 1.24 -6.34
C MET A 114 -12.37 2.39 -5.69
N PHE A 115 -13.42 2.89 -6.35
CA PHE A 115 -14.27 3.95 -5.81
C PHE A 115 -15.06 3.49 -4.57
N GLU A 116 -15.59 2.26 -4.60
CA GLU A 116 -16.31 1.65 -3.48
C GLU A 116 -15.37 1.38 -2.29
N PHE A 117 -14.15 0.89 -2.54
CA PHE A 117 -13.09 0.76 -1.52
C PHE A 117 -12.81 2.12 -0.85
N GLN A 118 -12.60 3.17 -1.65
CA GLN A 118 -12.37 4.51 -1.11
C GLN A 118 -13.55 5.00 -0.26
N THR A 119 -14.77 4.68 -0.67
CA THR A 119 -15.99 5.02 0.06
C THR A 119 -16.03 4.31 1.41
N ALA A 120 -15.80 2.99 1.43
CA ALA A 120 -15.77 2.19 2.67
C ALA A 120 -14.70 2.70 3.65
N ILE A 121 -13.49 3.01 3.18
CA ILE A 121 -12.42 3.57 4.03
C ILE A 121 -12.80 4.98 4.52
N SER A 122 -13.43 5.80 3.69
CA SER A 122 -13.87 7.15 4.08
C SER A 122 -14.93 7.07 5.20
N GLU A 123 -15.89 6.16 5.08
CA GLU A 123 -16.92 5.90 6.10
C GLU A 123 -16.33 5.36 7.41
N LEU A 124 -15.43 4.36 7.33
CA LEU A 124 -14.77 3.79 8.52
C LEU A 124 -13.91 4.81 9.26
N THR A 125 -13.21 5.67 8.53
CA THR A 125 -12.27 6.62 9.14
C THR A 125 -12.92 7.97 9.50
N GLY A 126 -14.11 8.27 8.99
CA GLY A 126 -14.76 9.57 9.13
C GLY A 126 -14.03 10.71 8.40
N LEU A 127 -13.22 10.37 7.39
CA LEU A 127 -12.47 11.32 6.57
C LEU A 127 -13.01 11.34 5.13
N PRO A 128 -13.08 12.51 4.47
CA PRO A 128 -13.84 12.67 3.23
C PRO A 128 -13.16 12.09 1.97
N VAL A 129 -11.87 11.76 2.03
CA VAL A 129 -11.12 11.28 0.87
C VAL A 129 -10.26 10.10 1.28
N SER A 130 -10.26 9.06 0.46
CA SER A 130 -9.32 7.93 0.51
C SER A 130 -8.66 7.72 -0.86
N ASN A 131 -7.46 7.15 -0.88
CA ASN A 131 -6.83 6.68 -2.11
C ASN A 131 -7.21 5.21 -2.44
N ALA A 132 -6.81 4.73 -3.60
CA ALA A 132 -6.95 3.33 -4.03
C ALA A 132 -5.64 2.56 -3.76
N SER A 133 -5.36 2.52 -2.45
CA SER A 133 -4.29 1.84 -1.72
C SER A 133 -2.85 2.36 -1.86
N VAL A 134 -2.05 1.98 -0.86
CA VAL A 134 -0.58 1.96 -0.88
C VAL A 134 -0.08 0.55 -0.55
N TYR A 135 1.23 0.36 -0.35
CA TYR A 135 1.83 -0.97 -0.19
C TYR A 135 1.38 -1.71 1.06
N GLU A 136 1.59 -1.15 2.24
CA GLU A 136 1.21 -1.70 3.54
C GLU A 136 0.99 -0.55 4.55
N GLY A 137 0.67 -0.86 5.81
CA GLY A 137 0.55 0.15 6.87
C GLY A 137 1.80 1.03 7.11
N PRO A 138 2.99 0.48 7.41
CA PRO A 138 4.22 1.26 7.66
C PRO A 138 4.61 2.32 6.59
N SER A 139 4.52 1.96 5.32
CA SER A 139 4.72 2.84 4.16
C SER A 139 3.63 3.90 4.04
N ALA A 140 2.39 3.60 4.43
CA ALA A 140 1.31 4.60 4.54
C ALA A 140 1.65 5.66 5.60
N VAL A 141 2.18 5.23 6.76
CA VAL A 141 2.67 6.13 7.82
C VAL A 141 3.80 7.02 7.30
N ALA A 142 4.78 6.46 6.58
CA ALA A 142 5.85 7.24 5.97
C ALA A 142 5.33 8.25 4.94
N ALA A 143 4.37 7.86 4.11
CA ALA A 143 3.73 8.76 3.14
C ALA A 143 2.99 9.92 3.83
N ALA A 144 2.39 9.68 5.00
CA ALA A 144 1.73 10.73 5.78
C ALA A 144 2.76 11.73 6.34
N GLY A 145 3.95 11.26 6.74
CA GLY A 145 5.07 12.14 7.10
C GLY A 145 5.53 13.05 5.96
N TYR A 146 5.62 12.50 4.74
CA TYR A 146 5.96 13.32 3.57
C TYR A 146 4.86 14.33 3.23
N LEU A 147 3.59 13.92 3.29
CA LEU A 147 2.46 14.83 3.09
C LEU A 147 2.49 15.96 4.11
N ALA A 148 2.75 15.67 5.39
CA ALA A 148 2.88 16.68 6.44
C ALA A 148 4.00 17.68 6.15
N LYS A 149 5.14 17.22 5.64
CA LYS A 149 6.22 18.10 5.16
C LYS A 149 5.74 19.01 4.02
N LEU A 150 5.07 18.46 3.02
CA LEU A 150 4.58 19.22 1.87
C LEU A 150 3.50 20.24 2.26
N GLU A 151 2.70 19.95 3.29
CA GLU A 151 1.67 20.84 3.79
C GLU A 151 2.24 21.98 4.62
N THR A 152 3.06 21.64 5.62
CA THR A 152 3.48 22.57 6.67
C THR A 152 4.81 23.26 6.37
N GLY A 153 5.65 22.67 5.51
CA GLY A 153 7.04 23.10 5.30
C GLY A 153 7.98 22.80 6.48
N ARG A 154 7.46 22.18 7.54
CA ARG A 154 8.18 21.88 8.78
C ARG A 154 8.91 20.53 8.70
N THR A 155 9.90 20.31 9.57
CA THR A 155 10.83 19.17 9.45
C THR A 155 10.84 18.22 10.65
N LYS A 156 10.06 18.48 11.70
CA LYS A 156 9.99 17.61 12.88
C LYS A 156 8.72 16.76 12.88
N LEU A 157 8.87 15.46 13.12
CA LEU A 157 7.78 14.51 13.32
C LEU A 157 7.82 14.02 14.77
N VAL A 158 6.67 13.94 15.42
CA VAL A 158 6.54 13.38 16.77
C VAL A 158 5.68 12.14 16.70
N VAL A 159 6.16 11.01 17.23
CA VAL A 159 5.44 9.73 17.19
C VAL A 159 5.25 9.19 18.60
N SER A 160 4.10 8.58 18.89
CA SER A 160 3.98 7.77 20.09
C SER A 160 4.84 6.50 19.99
N ARG A 161 5.50 6.10 21.08
CA ARG A 161 6.13 4.78 21.18
C ARG A 161 5.14 3.61 21.05
N GLY A 162 3.85 3.88 21.19
CA GLY A 162 2.75 2.94 20.98
C GLY A 162 2.43 2.72 19.50
N LEU A 163 3.02 3.47 18.58
CA LEU A 163 2.97 3.16 17.16
C LEU A 163 3.76 1.88 16.85
N HIS A 164 3.27 1.08 15.91
CA HIS A 164 3.88 -0.18 15.49
C HIS A 164 5.39 0.00 15.24
N PRO A 165 6.27 -0.87 15.79
CA PRO A 165 7.71 -0.74 15.64
C PRO A 165 8.17 -0.60 14.17
N HIS A 166 7.66 -1.44 13.27
CA HIS A 166 7.97 -1.33 11.83
C HIS A 166 7.46 -0.03 11.19
N SER A 167 6.35 0.54 11.68
CA SER A 167 5.89 1.86 11.20
C SER A 167 6.82 2.98 11.67
N ARG A 168 7.31 2.92 12.91
CA ARG A 168 8.32 3.87 13.43
C ARG A 168 9.65 3.74 12.68
N GLU A 169 10.12 2.53 12.45
CA GLU A 169 11.36 2.25 11.70
C GLU A 169 11.26 2.72 10.25
N THR A 170 10.15 2.43 9.57
CA THR A 170 9.90 2.88 8.19
C THR A 170 9.83 4.39 8.11
N LEU A 171 9.11 5.03 9.04
CA LEU A 171 9.04 6.50 9.10
C LEU A 171 10.41 7.12 9.35
N ALA A 172 11.20 6.59 10.29
CA ALA A 172 12.55 7.08 10.56
C ALA A 172 13.48 6.92 9.35
N THR A 173 13.41 5.78 8.67
CA THR A 173 14.17 5.50 7.43
C THR A 173 13.84 6.51 6.34
N HIS A 174 12.55 6.75 6.10
CA HIS A 174 12.09 7.71 5.10
C HIS A 174 12.37 9.17 5.49
N ALA A 175 12.29 9.50 6.78
CA ALA A 175 12.56 10.85 7.29
C ALA A 175 13.96 11.33 6.91
N VAL A 176 14.96 10.44 6.85
CA VAL A 176 16.31 10.76 6.35
C VAL A 176 16.25 11.29 4.92
N GLY A 177 15.58 10.58 4.01
CA GLY A 177 15.40 11.01 2.63
C GLY A 177 14.53 12.27 2.49
N PHE A 178 13.62 12.48 3.44
CA PHE A 178 12.79 13.68 3.51
C PHE A 178 13.49 14.84 4.22
N ALA A 179 14.73 14.71 4.70
CA ALA A 179 15.40 15.72 5.53
C ALA A 179 14.52 16.17 6.72
N MET A 180 13.98 15.20 7.46
CA MET A 180 13.15 15.39 8.65
C MET A 180 13.75 14.63 9.84
N SER A 181 13.38 15.03 11.06
CA SER A 181 13.72 14.34 12.31
C SER A 181 12.50 13.71 12.93
N VAL A 182 12.63 12.52 13.51
CA VAL A 182 11.59 11.84 14.27
C VAL A 182 11.93 11.88 15.76
N GLN A 183 10.97 12.27 16.60
CA GLN A 183 11.07 12.20 18.06
C GLN A 183 9.95 11.32 18.61
N GLU A 184 10.26 10.53 19.64
CA GLU A 184 9.31 9.58 20.21
C GLU A 184 8.78 10.07 21.57
N ALA A 185 7.47 10.17 21.71
CA ALA A 185 6.78 10.39 22.97
C ALA A 185 6.67 9.08 23.76
N GLY A 186 6.92 9.17 25.07
CA GLY A 186 6.85 8.04 25.99
C GLY A 186 5.43 7.46 26.13
N LEU A 187 5.36 6.33 26.84
CA LEU A 187 4.11 5.70 27.24
C LEU A 187 3.95 5.79 28.76
N THR A 188 2.71 5.80 29.23
CA THR A 188 2.39 5.59 30.64
C THR A 188 2.68 4.14 31.05
N ALA A 189 2.59 3.84 32.35
CA ALA A 189 2.79 2.48 32.87
C ALA A 189 1.75 1.48 32.30
N GLU A 190 0.57 1.97 31.93
CA GLU A 190 -0.55 1.23 31.33
C GLU A 190 -0.40 1.07 29.81
N GLY A 191 0.70 1.58 29.23
CA GLY A 191 0.99 1.45 27.81
C GLY A 191 0.21 2.42 26.91
N ALA A 192 -0.50 3.40 27.46
CA ALA A 192 -1.10 4.50 26.70
C ALA A 192 -0.06 5.56 26.35
N THR A 193 -0.31 6.39 25.35
CA THR A 193 0.58 7.52 25.04
C THR A 193 0.59 8.53 26.19
N ASP A 194 1.78 8.85 26.70
CA ASP A 194 1.93 9.86 27.75
C ASP A 194 1.70 11.25 27.16
N LEU A 195 0.58 11.89 27.55
CA LEU A 195 0.17 13.20 27.06
C LEU A 195 1.17 14.30 27.41
N ASP A 196 1.75 14.28 28.61
CA ASP A 196 2.69 15.32 29.04
C ASP A 196 4.02 15.16 28.29
N ALA A 197 4.50 13.93 28.13
CA ALA A 197 5.67 13.63 27.32
C ALA A 197 5.46 14.01 25.84
N LEU A 198 4.25 13.75 25.31
CA LEU A 198 3.88 14.16 23.96
C LEU A 198 3.87 15.69 23.83
N ALA A 199 3.18 16.38 24.73
CA ALA A 199 3.04 17.84 24.70
C ALA A 199 4.40 18.55 24.86
N ALA A 200 5.34 17.99 25.61
CA ALA A 200 6.70 18.53 25.75
C ALA A 200 7.52 18.44 24.44
N LEU A 201 7.19 17.53 23.54
CA LEU A 201 7.88 17.34 22.27
C LEU A 201 7.21 18.11 21.12
N VAL A 202 5.97 18.56 21.26
CA VAL A 202 5.23 19.24 20.18
C VAL A 202 5.45 20.75 20.26
N ASP A 203 6.04 21.33 19.22
CA ASP A 203 6.32 22.76 19.09
C ASP A 203 5.92 23.30 17.70
N GLU A 204 6.27 24.56 17.42
CA GLU A 204 6.00 25.26 16.15
C GLU A 204 6.75 24.66 14.95
N ASP A 205 7.80 23.87 15.18
CA ASP A 205 8.57 23.19 14.13
C ASP A 205 8.03 21.77 13.85
N THR A 206 7.05 21.30 14.63
CA THR A 206 6.39 19.99 14.42
C THR A 206 5.45 20.03 13.21
N ALA A 207 5.74 19.20 12.21
CA ALA A 207 4.92 19.00 11.02
C ALA A 207 3.72 18.07 11.30
N ALA A 208 3.94 16.98 12.05
CA ALA A 208 2.88 16.03 12.38
C ALA A 208 3.14 15.26 13.68
N VAL A 209 2.04 14.83 14.29
CA VAL A 209 1.98 13.93 15.44
C VAL A 209 1.33 12.61 15.02
N PHE A 210 1.95 11.47 15.32
CA PHE A 210 1.45 10.14 14.95
C PHE A 210 1.05 9.33 16.19
N ILE A 211 -0.20 8.90 16.24
CA ILE A 211 -0.75 8.00 17.26
C ILE A 211 -1.34 6.77 16.56
N GLN A 212 -1.36 5.62 17.23
CA GLN A 212 -1.99 4.41 16.70
C GLN A 212 -3.27 4.05 17.49
N GLN A 213 -4.31 3.55 16.81
CA GLN A 213 -5.61 3.21 17.40
C GLN A 213 -6.14 1.84 16.94
N PRO A 214 -6.33 0.87 17.87
CA PRO A 214 -5.63 0.77 19.15
C PRO A 214 -4.12 0.77 18.95
N ASN A 215 -3.35 1.14 19.98
CA ASN A 215 -1.91 1.17 19.87
C ASN A 215 -1.30 -0.25 19.83
N PHE A 216 0.00 -0.34 19.56
CA PHE A 216 0.72 -1.61 19.41
C PHE A 216 0.61 -2.54 20.63
N LEU A 217 0.40 -1.99 21.82
CA LEU A 217 0.22 -2.74 23.07
C LEU A 217 -1.25 -3.14 23.32
N GLY A 218 -2.16 -2.78 22.42
CA GLY A 218 -3.59 -3.05 22.52
C GLY A 218 -4.40 -1.97 23.25
N THR A 219 -3.77 -0.87 23.68
CA THR A 219 -4.46 0.20 24.40
C THR A 219 -5.28 1.06 23.46
N VAL A 220 -6.53 1.31 23.80
CA VAL A 220 -7.39 2.29 23.12
C VAL A 220 -6.96 3.68 23.58
N GLU A 221 -6.50 4.51 22.66
CA GLU A 221 -5.97 5.84 22.97
C GLU A 221 -7.09 6.89 23.04
N GLU A 222 -6.94 7.88 23.91
CA GLU A 222 -7.83 9.05 23.98
C GLU A 222 -7.49 10.05 22.86
N LEU A 223 -7.74 9.66 21.60
CA LEU A 223 -7.31 10.41 20.41
C LEU A 223 -7.78 11.87 20.42
N GLY A 224 -8.96 12.15 20.96
CA GLY A 224 -9.49 13.51 21.06
C GLY A 224 -8.61 14.41 21.94
N VAL A 225 -8.07 13.88 23.04
CA VAL A 225 -7.18 14.60 23.96
C VAL A 225 -5.78 14.74 23.36
N LEU A 226 -5.24 13.64 22.81
CA LEU A 226 -3.90 13.64 22.19
C LEU A 226 -3.84 14.55 20.96
N GLY A 227 -4.92 14.61 20.17
CA GLY A 227 -5.03 15.46 18.99
C GLY A 227 -4.99 16.96 19.29
N GLU A 228 -5.42 17.40 20.49
CA GLU A 228 -5.33 18.80 20.88
C GLU A 228 -3.88 19.28 21.03
N ALA A 229 -2.95 18.38 21.40
CA ALA A 229 -1.52 18.72 21.45
C ALA A 229 -0.99 19.11 20.06
N ALA A 230 -1.38 18.38 19.01
CA ALA A 230 -1.01 18.69 17.62
C ALA A 230 -1.65 19.99 17.14
N LYS A 231 -2.96 20.17 17.39
CA LYS A 231 -3.72 21.35 16.93
C LYS A 231 -3.18 22.66 17.51
N ARG A 232 -2.72 22.65 18.77
CA ARG A 232 -2.17 23.84 19.46
C ARG A 232 -1.00 24.48 18.73
N THR A 233 -0.21 23.72 17.99
CA THR A 233 0.95 24.24 17.22
C THR A 233 0.71 24.21 15.71
N GLY A 234 -0.49 23.81 15.26
CA GLY A 234 -0.81 23.64 13.85
C GLY A 234 -0.14 22.42 13.20
N ALA A 235 0.41 21.49 13.99
CA ALA A 235 0.90 20.22 13.47
C ALA A 235 -0.27 19.33 13.00
N LEU A 236 -0.05 18.54 11.95
CA LEU A 236 -1.07 17.60 11.49
C LEU A 236 -1.24 16.44 12.49
N PHE A 237 -2.48 16.04 12.74
CA PHE A 237 -2.77 14.87 13.57
C PHE A 237 -2.98 13.62 12.69
N VAL A 238 -2.03 12.69 12.74
CA VAL A 238 -2.04 11.45 11.96
C VAL A 238 -2.39 10.27 12.87
N VAL A 239 -3.40 9.50 12.49
CA VAL A 239 -3.79 8.29 13.20
C VAL A 239 -3.49 7.07 12.33
N ALA A 240 -2.65 6.16 12.82
CA ALA A 240 -2.53 4.83 12.26
C ALA A 240 -3.62 3.94 12.90
N ALA A 241 -4.48 3.28 12.14
CA ALA A 241 -5.58 2.50 12.70
C ALA A 241 -5.67 1.10 12.11
N ASP A 242 -6.05 0.13 12.94
CA ASP A 242 -6.64 -1.12 12.45
C ASP A 242 -8.09 -0.79 12.01
N PRO A 243 -8.48 -1.11 10.77
CA PRO A 243 -9.80 -0.74 10.28
C PRO A 243 -10.92 -1.56 10.94
N LEU A 244 -10.65 -2.74 11.49
CA LEU A 244 -11.67 -3.62 12.06
C LEU A 244 -12.27 -3.04 13.37
N PRO A 245 -11.47 -2.60 14.37
CA PRO A 245 -11.99 -1.89 15.55
C PRO A 245 -12.77 -0.61 15.24
N LEU A 246 -12.57 0.03 14.09
CA LEU A 246 -13.33 1.23 13.71
C LEU A 246 -14.82 0.96 13.44
N GLY A 247 -15.23 -0.31 13.29
CA GLY A 247 -16.64 -0.68 13.26
C GLY A 247 -17.38 -0.47 14.59
N ILE A 248 -16.65 -0.27 15.70
CA ILE A 248 -17.22 -0.02 17.04
C ILE A 248 -16.65 1.24 17.71
N LEU A 249 -15.41 1.62 17.40
CA LEU A 249 -14.78 2.82 17.93
C LEU A 249 -15.23 4.06 17.17
N ARG A 250 -15.22 5.22 17.85
CA ARG A 250 -15.50 6.48 17.17
C ARG A 250 -14.44 6.72 16.07
N PRO A 251 -14.83 7.08 14.83
CA PRO A 251 -13.89 7.27 13.74
C PRO A 251 -12.83 8.35 14.04
N PRO A 252 -11.56 8.16 13.64
CA PRO A 252 -10.49 9.15 13.86
C PRO A 252 -10.80 10.55 13.31
N GLY A 253 -11.51 10.64 12.19
CA GLY A 253 -11.93 11.91 11.59
C GLY A 253 -12.89 12.72 12.47
N GLU A 254 -13.74 12.08 13.28
CA GLU A 254 -14.58 12.77 14.26
C GLU A 254 -13.80 13.22 15.50
N LEU A 255 -12.68 12.55 15.77
CA LEU A 255 -11.76 12.87 16.87
C LEU A 255 -10.67 13.87 16.46
N GLY A 256 -10.81 14.48 15.27
CA GLY A 256 -9.95 15.56 14.81
C GLY A 256 -8.71 15.12 14.05
N ALA A 257 -8.61 13.86 13.63
CA ALA A 257 -7.54 13.42 12.73
C ALA A 257 -7.56 14.23 11.42
N ASP A 258 -6.37 14.55 10.92
CA ASP A 258 -6.14 15.13 9.61
C ASP A 258 -5.97 14.05 8.54
N ILE A 259 -5.31 12.97 8.94
CA ILE A 259 -4.94 11.83 8.11
C ILE A 259 -5.16 10.56 8.94
N CYS A 260 -5.78 9.54 8.34
CA CYS A 260 -5.89 8.21 8.90
C CYS A 260 -5.25 7.21 7.92
N VAL A 261 -4.33 6.40 8.41
CA VAL A 261 -3.63 5.38 7.62
C VAL A 261 -3.69 4.04 8.33
N GLY A 262 -3.37 2.94 7.66
CA GLY A 262 -3.27 1.67 8.35
C GLY A 262 -3.10 0.47 7.43
N GLU A 263 -2.94 -0.69 8.06
CA GLU A 263 -2.87 -1.98 7.42
C GLU A 263 -4.29 -2.51 7.18
N GLY A 264 -4.57 -2.93 5.95
CA GLY A 264 -5.87 -3.41 5.51
C GLY A 264 -6.06 -4.91 5.68
N GLN A 265 -5.06 -5.64 6.18
CA GLN A 265 -5.07 -7.11 6.22
C GLN A 265 -6.34 -7.68 6.86
N THR A 266 -6.84 -7.08 7.94
CA THR A 266 -8.04 -7.52 8.66
C THR A 266 -9.35 -7.40 7.87
N LEU A 267 -9.32 -6.78 6.68
CA LEU A 267 -10.45 -6.64 5.78
C LEU A 267 -10.54 -7.78 4.75
N GLY A 268 -10.22 -9.02 5.18
CA GLY A 268 -10.41 -10.22 4.39
C GLY A 268 -9.17 -10.73 3.65
N ASN A 269 -7.96 -10.29 4.01
CA ASN A 269 -6.71 -10.85 3.49
C ASN A 269 -6.12 -11.89 4.44
N ARG A 270 -5.45 -12.90 3.89
CA ARG A 270 -4.72 -13.89 4.67
C ARG A 270 -3.45 -13.28 5.27
N LEU A 271 -2.85 -13.97 6.24
CA LEU A 271 -1.59 -13.54 6.86
C LEU A 271 -0.42 -13.57 5.87
N ASP A 272 -0.40 -14.59 4.99
CA ASP A 272 0.54 -14.81 3.88
C ASP A 272 2.02 -14.47 4.18
N PHE A 273 2.42 -14.71 5.43
CA PHE A 273 3.76 -14.41 5.94
C PHE A 273 4.22 -12.96 5.67
N GLY A 274 3.28 -12.01 5.72
CA GLY A 274 3.52 -10.57 5.56
C GLY A 274 2.81 -9.94 4.35
N GLY A 275 2.26 -10.72 3.42
CA GLY A 275 1.44 -10.21 2.32
C GLY A 275 1.43 -11.09 1.06
N PRO A 276 0.77 -10.63 -0.02
CA PRO A 276 0.36 -9.24 -0.22
C PRO A 276 -0.86 -8.86 0.62
N SER A 277 -0.74 -7.73 1.30
CA SER A 277 -1.88 -6.98 1.85
C SER A 277 -1.82 -5.55 1.29
N PHE A 278 -2.65 -4.63 1.77
CA PHE A 278 -2.72 -3.26 1.30
C PHE A 278 -2.68 -2.25 2.47
N GLY A 279 -2.00 -1.13 2.26
CA GLY A 279 -2.17 0.03 3.13
C GLY A 279 -3.33 0.91 2.67
N PHE A 280 -4.14 1.42 3.59
CA PHE A 280 -5.13 2.47 3.29
C PHE A 280 -4.62 3.85 3.69
N PHE A 281 -5.07 4.88 2.98
CA PHE A 281 -4.72 6.27 3.28
C PHE A 281 -5.93 7.19 3.05
N ALA A 282 -6.48 7.70 4.15
CA ALA A 282 -7.58 8.65 4.17
C ALA A 282 -7.15 10.00 4.75
N ALA A 283 -7.75 11.09 4.27
CA ALA A 283 -7.34 12.44 4.63
C ALA A 283 -8.47 13.47 4.50
N ARG A 284 -8.30 14.64 5.11
CA ARG A 284 -9.16 15.82 4.84
C ARG A 284 -9.03 16.26 3.38
N GLU A 285 -10.12 16.80 2.84
CA GLU A 285 -10.21 17.21 1.42
C GLU A 285 -9.12 18.21 1.00
N ARG A 286 -8.69 19.11 1.91
CA ARG A 286 -7.60 20.06 1.65
C ARG A 286 -6.29 19.38 1.21
N PHE A 287 -6.08 18.11 1.59
CA PHE A 287 -4.87 17.35 1.27
C PHE A 287 -4.98 16.56 -0.05
N LEU A 288 -6.14 16.56 -0.72
CA LEU A 288 -6.42 15.78 -1.92
C LEU A 288 -5.32 15.91 -3.00
N ARG A 289 -4.75 17.11 -3.17
CA ARG A 289 -3.68 17.39 -4.15
C ARG A 289 -2.28 16.89 -3.73
N LYS A 290 -2.11 16.45 -2.49
CA LYS A 290 -0.85 15.97 -1.89
C LYS A 290 -0.90 14.48 -1.52
N MET A 291 -2.06 13.84 -1.61
CA MET A 291 -2.21 12.42 -1.28
C MET A 291 -1.35 11.52 -2.17
N PRO A 292 -0.79 10.43 -1.61
CA PRO A 292 -0.06 9.42 -2.37
C PRO A 292 -1.02 8.53 -3.16
N GLY A 293 -0.51 7.89 -4.21
CA GLY A 293 -1.23 6.86 -4.94
C GLY A 293 -2.40 7.37 -5.79
N ARG A 294 -3.12 6.40 -6.35
CA ARG A 294 -4.23 6.60 -7.28
C ARG A 294 -5.48 7.02 -6.52
N ILE A 295 -6.35 7.77 -7.18
CA ILE A 295 -7.69 8.09 -6.68
C ILE A 295 -8.67 7.84 -7.82
N ALA A 296 -9.63 6.95 -7.61
CA ALA A 296 -10.77 6.78 -8.50
C ALA A 296 -11.80 7.90 -8.24
N GLY A 297 -12.31 8.52 -9.30
CA GLY A 297 -13.31 9.59 -9.22
C GLY A 297 -14.50 9.32 -10.15
N GLU A 298 -15.69 9.68 -9.70
CA GLU A 298 -16.90 9.68 -10.52
C GLU A 298 -16.84 10.81 -11.57
N THR A 299 -17.29 10.51 -12.78
CA THR A 299 -17.41 11.45 -13.90
C THR A 299 -18.59 11.06 -14.81
N ARG A 300 -18.77 11.80 -15.92
CA ARG A 300 -19.75 11.49 -16.97
C ARG A 300 -19.06 11.28 -18.32
N ASP A 301 -19.56 10.33 -19.09
CA ASP A 301 -19.14 10.12 -20.48
C ASP A 301 -19.78 11.12 -21.46
N VAL A 302 -19.51 10.94 -22.75
CA VAL A 302 -20.04 11.79 -23.83
C VAL A 302 -21.57 11.74 -23.97
N ASP A 303 -22.21 10.67 -23.48
CA ASP A 303 -23.67 10.49 -23.46
C ASP A 303 -24.29 11.00 -22.13
N GLY A 304 -23.47 11.51 -21.21
CA GLY A 304 -23.88 11.94 -19.87
C GLY A 304 -24.09 10.81 -18.86
N LYS A 305 -23.74 9.57 -19.20
CA LYS A 305 -23.82 8.40 -18.31
C LYS A 305 -22.71 8.46 -17.27
N ARG A 306 -23.02 8.01 -16.06
CA ARG A 306 -22.04 7.95 -14.97
C ARG A 306 -20.96 6.92 -15.30
N GLY A 307 -19.70 7.28 -15.06
CA GLY A 307 -18.54 6.40 -15.12
C GLY A 307 -17.47 6.80 -14.11
N PHE A 308 -16.42 6.01 -14.03
CA PHE A 308 -15.31 6.22 -13.10
C PHE A 308 -13.99 6.35 -13.87
N VAL A 309 -13.07 7.17 -13.37
CA VAL A 309 -11.74 7.37 -13.94
C VAL A 309 -10.70 7.50 -12.83
N LEU A 310 -9.44 7.23 -13.14
CA LEU A 310 -8.35 7.71 -12.28
C LEU A 310 -8.27 9.24 -12.41
N THR A 311 -8.44 9.95 -11.29
CA THR A 311 -8.48 11.41 -11.26
C THR A 311 -7.25 12.01 -10.58
N LEU A 312 -6.99 13.29 -10.86
CA LEU A 312 -5.86 14.05 -10.32
C LEU A 312 -4.51 13.37 -10.57
N GLN A 313 -4.36 12.68 -11.70
CA GLN A 313 -3.15 11.93 -12.06
C GLN A 313 -1.90 12.80 -12.17
N THR A 314 -2.05 14.12 -12.29
CA THR A 314 -0.92 15.07 -12.26
C THR A 314 -0.12 15.03 -10.96
N ARG A 315 -0.62 14.40 -9.89
CA ARG A 315 0.13 14.13 -8.65
C ARG A 315 1.19 13.02 -8.81
N GLU A 316 0.99 12.13 -9.77
CA GLU A 316 1.67 10.84 -9.84
C GLU A 316 2.97 10.87 -10.65
N GLN A 317 3.82 9.87 -10.41
CA GLN A 317 5.18 9.80 -10.96
C GLN A 317 5.25 9.83 -12.50
N HIS A 318 4.25 9.28 -13.21
CA HIS A 318 4.27 9.20 -14.67
C HIS A 318 4.08 10.56 -15.36
N ILE A 319 3.51 11.54 -14.63
CA ILE A 319 3.36 12.92 -15.11
C ILE A 319 4.41 13.83 -14.47
N ARG A 320 4.55 13.76 -13.14
CA ARG A 320 5.34 14.73 -12.37
C ARG A 320 6.75 14.30 -12.02
N ARG A 321 7.10 13.03 -12.24
CA ARG A 321 8.45 12.48 -12.01
C ARG A 321 8.96 12.85 -10.61
N GLU A 322 10.08 13.54 -10.50
CA GLU A 322 10.70 13.96 -9.23
C GLU A 322 9.84 14.94 -8.40
N LYS A 323 8.84 15.59 -9.00
CA LYS A 323 7.90 16.51 -8.33
C LYS A 323 6.59 15.83 -7.90
N ALA A 324 6.48 14.52 -8.08
CA ALA A 324 5.30 13.76 -7.69
C ALA A 324 5.14 13.74 -6.17
N THR A 325 3.91 13.47 -5.71
CA THR A 325 3.62 13.40 -4.26
C THR A 325 4.17 12.13 -3.62
N HIS A 326 4.47 11.10 -4.42
CA HIS A 326 5.06 9.83 -4.00
C HIS A 326 5.63 9.10 -5.22
N ASN A 327 6.58 8.17 -5.01
CA ASN A 327 7.16 7.34 -6.05
C ASN A 327 6.33 6.08 -6.40
N ILE A 328 5.13 5.93 -5.83
CA ILE A 328 4.31 4.72 -5.98
C ILE A 328 3.81 4.60 -7.42
N CYS A 329 3.83 3.39 -7.98
CA CYS A 329 3.30 3.09 -9.31
C CYS A 329 2.37 1.88 -9.27
N THR A 330 2.91 0.66 -9.20
CA THR A 330 2.14 -0.50 -8.76
C THR A 330 1.78 -0.30 -7.29
N SER A 331 0.51 -0.50 -6.94
CA SER A 331 0.01 -0.58 -5.57
C SER A 331 -0.60 -1.97 -5.33
N GLN A 332 -1.53 -2.09 -4.39
CA GLN A 332 -2.20 -3.34 -4.02
C GLN A 332 -3.67 -3.21 -4.41
N ALA A 333 -3.95 -3.42 -5.69
CA ALA A 333 -5.25 -3.12 -6.29
C ALA A 333 -6.19 -4.33 -6.38
N LEU A 334 -5.63 -5.55 -6.42
CA LEU A 334 -6.36 -6.81 -6.35
C LEU A 334 -6.61 -7.16 -4.89
#